data_AF-A0A1Y5GK29-F1
#
_entry.id   AF-A0A1Y5GK29-F1
#
_cell.length_a   1.000
_cell.length_b   1.000
_cell.length_c   1.000
_cell.angle_alpha   90.00
_cell.angle_beta   90.00
_cell.angle_gamma   90.00
#
_symmetry.space_group_name_H-M   'P 1'
#
loop_
_entity.id
_entity.type
_entity.pdbx_description
1 polymer ?
#
loop_
_entity_poly.entity_id
_entity_poly.type
_entity_poly.pdbx_seq_one_letter_code
_entity_poly.pdbx_strand_id
1 'polypeptide(L)'
;MKTAKIGTNTLLSTLTLSVVLLATGCVGSDDATTEDNTYSVVEGTDLNRKTSPLLSLNSAGPGGSPNQSLRGGDVITAEPETNSVLIGGLGVDVLIGNSGNDILIGGTEDFNSNVDGDDNGSDNRDRAFGYQGDDVFIWAPGDGSDFFDGGDGVDVLVFGILGEQADSDGTTEGAPFLNVNPPSKSGSQDFDGIFLDEFNQPIVSVSTSPGFCSLIEATSYPNEFELLNLDHIVRFSLRGIANAFDAGERVDDDGLRVAVSIKNVEYVVCTQRETEEGGSTANIQVLDLSTSPASLASLTDLPHHVAEILQ
;
A
#
# COMPACT_ATOMS: atom_id res chain seq x y z
N MET A 1 -68.36 -29.39 -8.96
CA MET A 1 -68.44 -30.54 -9.89
C MET A 1 -67.88 -30.12 -11.24
N LYS A 2 -66.61 -30.42 -11.49
CA LYS A 2 -66.00 -30.63 -12.82
C LYS A 2 -64.60 -31.18 -12.55
N THR A 3 -64.51 -32.50 -12.59
CA THR A 3 -63.30 -33.30 -12.47
C THR A 3 -62.65 -33.35 -13.85
N ALA A 4 -61.35 -33.06 -13.96
CA ALA A 4 -60.59 -33.34 -15.17
C ALA A 4 -59.21 -33.91 -14.82
N LYS A 5 -58.90 -34.98 -15.54
CA LYS A 5 -57.91 -36.05 -15.32
C LYS A 5 -56.45 -35.60 -15.20
N ILE A 6 -55.76 -36.36 -14.35
CA ILE A 6 -54.31 -36.57 -14.27
C ILE A 6 -53.81 -37.18 -15.59
N GLY A 7 -52.75 -36.60 -16.17
CA GLY A 7 -51.92 -37.21 -17.19
C GLY A 7 -50.50 -37.36 -16.66
N THR A 8 -50.07 -38.59 -16.43
CA THR A 8 -48.68 -38.96 -16.12
C THR A 8 -47.86 -38.98 -17.41
N ASN A 9 -46.90 -38.08 -17.54
CA ASN A 9 -45.84 -38.18 -18.56
C ASN A 9 -44.51 -38.47 -17.87
N THR A 10 -44.11 -39.72 -17.93
CA THR A 10 -42.74 -40.18 -17.83
C THR A 10 -41.98 -39.64 -19.04
N LEU A 11 -40.93 -38.85 -18.82
CA LEU A 11 -39.96 -38.53 -19.86
C LEU A 11 -38.53 -38.67 -19.34
N LEU A 12 -37.81 -39.44 -20.13
CA LEU A 12 -36.45 -39.93 -20.06
C LEU A 12 -35.42 -38.93 -19.54
N SER A 13 -34.61 -39.43 -18.62
CA SER A 13 -33.16 -39.24 -18.52
C SER A 13 -32.49 -38.69 -19.79
N THR A 14 -31.91 -37.50 -19.66
CA THR A 14 -30.74 -37.07 -20.42
C THR A 14 -29.69 -36.61 -19.40
N LEU A 15 -28.74 -37.50 -19.13
CA LEU A 15 -27.54 -37.22 -18.37
C LEU A 15 -26.63 -36.35 -19.25
N THR A 16 -26.72 -35.03 -19.13
CA THR A 16 -25.74 -34.13 -19.76
C THR A 16 -24.47 -34.14 -18.93
N LEU A 17 -23.50 -34.94 -19.38
CA LEU A 17 -22.13 -34.94 -18.90
C LEU A 17 -21.49 -33.62 -19.35
N SER A 18 -21.55 -32.58 -18.50
CA SER A 18 -20.78 -31.36 -18.71
C SER A 18 -19.32 -31.66 -18.45
N VAL A 19 -18.58 -31.96 -19.52
CA VAL A 19 -17.12 -31.95 -19.54
C VAL A 19 -16.70 -30.49 -19.37
N VAL A 20 -16.36 -30.08 -18.14
CA VAL A 20 -15.61 -28.83 -17.93
C VAL A 20 -14.18 -29.15 -18.32
N LEU A 21 -13.77 -28.62 -19.46
CA LEU A 21 -12.42 -28.66 -19.97
C LEU A 21 -11.54 -27.79 -19.06
N LEU A 22 -10.63 -28.42 -18.30
CA LEU A 22 -9.50 -27.72 -17.69
C LEU A 22 -8.61 -27.21 -18.82
N ALA A 23 -8.70 -25.93 -19.13
CA ALA A 23 -7.70 -25.23 -19.93
C ALA A 23 -6.61 -24.74 -18.97
N THR A 24 -5.55 -25.54 -18.83
CA THR A 24 -4.25 -25.06 -18.37
C THR A 24 -3.50 -24.49 -19.58
N GLY A 25 -3.15 -23.20 -19.54
CA GLY A 25 -2.33 -22.49 -20.51
C GLY A 25 -2.73 -21.00 -20.51
N CYS A 26 -1.83 -20.04 -20.36
CA CYS A 26 -0.46 -19.99 -20.83
C CYS A 26 0.49 -19.35 -19.81
N VAL A 27 1.71 -19.87 -19.77
CA VAL A 27 2.90 -19.12 -19.36
C VAL A 27 3.06 -17.97 -20.34
N GLY A 28 2.84 -16.74 -19.88
CA GLY A 28 3.27 -15.54 -20.59
C GLY A 28 4.78 -15.60 -20.74
N SER A 29 5.25 -15.60 -21.98
CA SER A 29 6.64 -15.32 -22.27
C SER A 29 6.76 -13.81 -22.30
N ASP A 30 7.61 -13.25 -21.43
CA ASP A 30 7.99 -11.84 -21.48
C ASP A 30 8.78 -11.58 -22.77
N ASP A 31 8.04 -11.27 -23.84
CA ASP A 31 8.60 -10.58 -24.98
C ASP A 31 8.28 -9.10 -24.78
N ALA A 32 9.27 -8.38 -24.24
CA ALA A 32 9.24 -6.95 -24.01
C ALA A 32 9.18 -6.19 -25.35
N THR A 33 8.00 -6.14 -25.95
CA THR A 33 7.66 -5.16 -26.98
C THR A 33 6.81 -4.10 -26.32
N THR A 34 7.39 -2.91 -26.10
CA THR A 34 6.78 -1.65 -25.68
C THR A 34 5.26 -1.60 -25.91
N GLU A 35 4.49 -2.14 -24.97
CA GLU A 35 3.08 -1.82 -24.87
C GLU A 35 3.01 -0.41 -24.29
N ASP A 36 1.94 0.30 -24.65
CA ASP A 36 1.65 1.62 -24.14
C ASP A 36 1.39 1.50 -22.63
N ASN A 37 2.47 1.54 -21.82
CA ASN A 37 2.51 1.36 -20.36
C ASN A 37 1.84 2.54 -19.62
N THR A 38 0.84 3.17 -20.24
CA THR A 38 0.06 4.23 -19.63
C THR A 38 -1.00 3.59 -18.74
N TYR A 39 -0.96 3.90 -17.45
CA TYR A 39 -1.92 3.37 -16.48
C TYR A 39 -3.25 4.15 -16.55
N SER A 40 -4.38 3.48 -16.32
CA SER A 40 -5.65 4.15 -16.05
C SER A 40 -5.74 4.62 -14.60
N VAL A 41 -5.90 5.92 -14.39
CA VAL A 41 -5.98 6.48 -13.04
C VAL A 41 -7.42 6.51 -12.54
N VAL A 42 -7.64 6.01 -11.32
CA VAL A 42 -8.89 6.12 -10.58
C VAL A 42 -8.57 6.63 -9.18
N GLU A 43 -9.15 7.77 -8.82
CA GLU A 43 -8.94 8.43 -7.53
C GLU A 43 -10.25 8.45 -6.73
N GLY A 44 -10.14 8.20 -5.43
CA GLY A 44 -11.20 8.35 -4.46
C GLY A 44 -11.68 9.80 -4.39
N THR A 45 -12.88 9.97 -3.87
CA THR A 45 -13.52 11.28 -3.75
C THR A 45 -13.50 11.79 -2.32
N ASP A 46 -13.31 10.90 -1.35
CA ASP A 46 -13.37 11.12 0.08
C ASP A 46 -14.67 11.80 0.54
N LEU A 47 -15.73 11.76 -0.28
CA LEU A 47 -16.94 12.55 -0.04
C LEU A 47 -17.79 11.99 1.10
N ASN A 48 -17.55 10.74 1.49
CA ASN A 48 -18.26 10.08 2.58
C ASN A 48 -17.70 10.44 3.96
N ARG A 49 -17.60 11.75 4.21
CA ARG A 49 -17.08 12.35 5.44
C ARG A 49 -18.18 12.89 6.36
N LYS A 50 -17.85 13.12 7.64
CA LYS A 50 -18.78 13.58 8.69
C LYS A 50 -19.45 14.93 8.38
N THR A 51 -18.78 15.76 7.59
CA THR A 51 -19.26 17.08 7.14
C THR A 51 -20.17 17.00 5.92
N SER A 52 -20.33 15.82 5.30
CA SER A 52 -21.19 15.64 4.14
C SER A 52 -22.67 15.85 4.52
N PRO A 53 -23.36 16.86 3.96
CA PRO A 53 -24.76 17.12 4.28
C PRO A 53 -25.71 16.05 3.73
N LEU A 54 -25.28 15.30 2.71
CA LEU A 54 -26.06 14.22 2.10
C LEU A 54 -25.81 12.88 2.79
N LEU A 55 -24.55 12.54 3.06
CA LEU A 55 -24.15 11.21 3.54
C LEU A 55 -24.13 11.12 5.07
N SER A 56 -23.93 12.24 5.77
CA SER A 56 -23.86 12.33 7.24
C SER A 56 -24.94 13.25 7.81
N LEU A 57 -26.22 12.88 7.63
CA LEU A 57 -27.35 13.69 8.08
C LEU A 57 -27.35 13.86 9.60
N ASN A 58 -27.24 15.12 10.05
CA ASN A 58 -27.35 15.49 11.48
C ASN A 58 -26.25 14.87 12.37
N SER A 59 -24.99 14.86 11.90
CA SER A 59 -23.82 14.39 12.66
C SER A 59 -23.57 15.14 13.99
N ALA A 60 -24.13 16.35 14.15
CA ALA A 60 -24.09 17.15 15.39
C ALA A 60 -25.45 17.24 16.11
N GLY A 61 -26.38 16.34 15.83
CA GLY A 61 -27.73 16.36 16.41
C GLY A 61 -27.72 16.30 17.95
N PRO A 62 -28.74 16.86 18.62
CA PRO A 62 -28.79 17.00 20.08
C PRO A 62 -28.80 15.67 20.87
N GLY A 63 -28.89 14.53 20.16
CA GLY A 63 -28.74 13.19 20.74
C GLY A 63 -27.33 12.61 20.66
N GLY A 64 -26.36 13.32 20.06
CA GLY A 64 -25.00 12.79 19.84
C GLY A 64 -25.00 11.58 18.91
N SER A 65 -25.64 11.69 17.74
CA SER A 65 -25.64 10.62 16.74
C SER A 65 -24.18 10.18 16.47
N PRO A 66 -23.87 8.87 16.51
CA PRO A 66 -22.56 8.36 16.13
C PRO A 66 -22.15 8.85 14.74
N ASN A 67 -20.84 8.88 14.46
CA ASN A 67 -20.31 9.18 13.14
C ASN A 67 -20.99 8.27 12.09
N GLN A 68 -21.75 8.86 11.17
CA GLN A 68 -22.49 8.13 10.13
C GLN A 68 -21.74 8.06 8.80
N SER A 69 -20.61 8.75 8.73
CA SER A 69 -19.74 8.71 7.57
C SER A 69 -19.13 7.31 7.42
N LEU A 70 -18.75 6.93 6.21
CA LEU A 70 -17.82 5.82 6.01
C LEU A 70 -16.37 6.28 6.19
N ARG A 71 -16.14 7.30 7.02
CA ARG A 71 -14.82 7.81 7.39
C ARG A 71 -14.01 8.26 6.17
N GLY A 72 -14.64 9.01 5.26
CA GLY A 72 -14.04 9.38 3.98
C GLY A 72 -14.12 8.27 2.94
N GLY A 73 -14.02 7.02 3.38
CA GLY A 73 -13.76 5.84 2.56
C GLY A 73 -14.56 5.67 1.28
N ASP A 74 -13.81 5.29 0.26
CA ASP A 74 -14.26 4.89 -1.07
C ASP A 74 -14.06 3.38 -1.29
N VAL A 75 -14.78 2.85 -2.27
CA VAL A 75 -14.56 1.50 -2.80
C VAL A 75 -14.17 1.67 -4.25
N ILE A 76 -12.88 1.44 -4.53
CA ILE A 76 -12.28 1.61 -5.84
C ILE A 76 -11.93 0.24 -6.39
N THR A 77 -12.30 0.00 -7.64
CA THR A 77 -12.05 -1.27 -8.31
C THR A 77 -11.56 -0.96 -9.71
N ALA A 78 -10.36 -1.43 -10.04
CA ALA A 78 -9.80 -1.31 -11.37
C ALA A 78 -10.58 -2.16 -12.37
N GLU A 79 -10.53 -1.78 -13.64
CA GLU A 79 -11.16 -2.57 -14.70
C GLU A 79 -10.31 -3.83 -14.95
N PRO A 80 -10.91 -5.01 -15.13
CA PRO A 80 -10.13 -6.22 -15.41
C PRO A 80 -9.30 -6.11 -16.70
N GLU A 81 -8.12 -6.73 -16.70
CA GLU A 81 -7.15 -6.73 -17.79
C GLU A 81 -6.63 -5.33 -18.17
N THR A 82 -6.58 -4.40 -17.21
CA THR A 82 -6.04 -3.06 -17.40
C THR A 82 -5.02 -2.74 -16.33
N ASN A 83 -3.93 -2.06 -16.72
CA ASN A 83 -2.97 -1.55 -15.75
C ASN A 83 -3.55 -0.26 -15.17
N SER A 84 -3.85 -0.22 -13.88
CA SER A 84 -4.48 0.95 -13.24
C SER A 84 -3.63 1.53 -12.13
N VAL A 85 -3.75 2.84 -11.89
CA VAL A 85 -3.34 3.45 -10.62
C VAL A 85 -4.60 3.77 -9.84
N LEU A 86 -4.78 3.12 -8.69
CA LEU A 86 -5.87 3.36 -7.76
C LEU A 86 -5.34 4.20 -6.60
N ILE A 87 -5.93 5.38 -6.38
CA ILE A 87 -5.54 6.30 -5.32
C ILE A 87 -6.74 6.43 -4.38
N GLY A 88 -6.63 6.00 -3.13
CA GLY A 88 -7.70 6.12 -2.14
C GLY A 88 -7.94 7.57 -1.72
N GLY A 89 -6.86 8.31 -1.42
CA GLY A 89 -6.94 9.64 -0.84
C GLY A 89 -6.92 9.58 0.68
N LEU A 90 -7.80 10.35 1.34
CA LEU A 90 -7.97 10.28 2.79
C LEU A 90 -9.23 9.51 3.16
N GLY A 91 -9.06 8.47 3.96
CA GLY A 91 -10.19 7.78 4.55
C GLY A 91 -9.91 6.33 4.75
N VAL A 92 -10.97 5.57 5.00
CA VAL A 92 -10.89 4.10 5.08
C VAL A 92 -11.30 3.51 3.74
N ASP A 93 -10.35 3.46 2.81
CA ASP A 93 -10.58 3.01 1.45
C ASP A 93 -10.48 1.50 1.28
N VAL A 94 -11.16 0.99 0.27
CA VAL A 94 -10.99 -0.39 -0.21
C VAL A 94 -10.61 -0.32 -1.68
N LEU A 95 -9.35 -0.69 -1.96
CA LEU A 95 -8.79 -0.71 -3.32
C LEU A 95 -8.69 -2.15 -3.81
N ILE A 96 -9.17 -2.42 -5.03
CA ILE A 96 -9.18 -3.75 -5.66
C ILE A 96 -8.60 -3.63 -7.07
N GLY A 97 -7.41 -4.17 -7.32
CA GLY A 97 -6.74 -4.14 -8.63
C GLY A 97 -7.43 -4.97 -9.73
N ASN A 98 -7.98 -6.13 -9.38
CA ASN A 98 -8.35 -7.17 -10.38
C ASN A 98 -7.12 -7.68 -11.16
N SER A 99 -7.27 -7.96 -12.45
CA SER A 99 -6.19 -8.44 -13.32
C SER A 99 -5.60 -7.28 -14.09
N GLY A 100 -4.28 -7.34 -14.33
CA GLY A 100 -3.50 -6.23 -14.84
C GLY A 100 -2.33 -5.97 -13.88
N ASN A 101 -1.39 -5.12 -14.30
CA ASN A 101 -0.35 -4.63 -13.41
C ASN A 101 -0.88 -3.33 -12.79
N ASP A 102 -1.42 -3.41 -11.57
CA ASP A 102 -2.03 -2.26 -10.90
C ASP A 102 -1.11 -1.67 -9.83
N ILE A 103 -1.23 -0.37 -9.62
CA ILE A 103 -0.58 0.37 -8.55
C ILE A 103 -1.67 0.84 -7.59
N LEU A 104 -1.62 0.38 -6.35
CA LEU A 104 -2.61 0.74 -5.31
C LEU A 104 -1.93 1.66 -4.30
N ILE A 105 -2.45 2.87 -4.18
CA ILE A 105 -1.96 3.90 -3.26
C ILE A 105 -3.11 4.24 -2.32
N GLY A 106 -2.97 3.94 -1.02
CA GLY A 106 -3.97 4.35 -0.02
C GLY A 106 -4.16 5.86 -0.03
N GLY A 107 -3.07 6.60 0.13
CA GLY A 107 -2.98 8.06 0.06
C GLY A 107 -1.79 8.52 0.89
N THR A 108 -1.38 9.78 0.78
CA THR A 108 -0.46 10.36 1.76
C THR A 108 -1.31 10.89 2.90
N GLU A 109 -1.19 10.29 4.09
CA GLU A 109 -1.92 10.74 5.26
C GLU A 109 -1.19 11.88 5.97
N ASP A 110 0.09 12.12 5.66
CA ASP A 110 0.93 13.15 6.28
C ASP A 110 0.83 13.14 7.82
N PHE A 111 0.98 11.94 8.39
CA PHE A 111 0.84 11.65 9.83
C PHE A 111 -0.59 11.90 10.39
N ASN A 112 -1.60 12.04 9.54
CA ASN A 112 -3.01 12.15 9.92
C ASN A 112 -3.59 10.79 10.31
N SER A 113 -3.42 10.41 11.56
CA SER A 113 -4.10 9.24 12.12
C SER A 113 -5.59 9.49 12.47
N ASN A 114 -6.16 10.65 12.11
CA ASN A 114 -7.53 11.10 12.44
C ASN A 114 -8.37 11.39 11.20
N VAL A 115 -8.28 10.57 10.15
CA VAL A 115 -8.97 10.82 8.88
C VAL A 115 -10.51 10.87 9.01
N ASP A 116 -11.09 10.40 10.12
CA ASP A 116 -12.53 10.35 10.35
C ASP A 116 -13.14 11.49 11.20
N GLY A 117 -12.29 12.35 11.79
CA GLY A 117 -12.69 13.46 12.66
C GLY A 117 -13.35 13.05 14.00
N ASP A 118 -12.96 11.90 14.55
CA ASP A 118 -13.30 11.43 15.91
C ASP A 118 -12.20 11.71 16.96
N ASP A 119 -11.04 12.20 16.51
CA ASP A 119 -9.87 12.59 17.30
C ASP A 119 -9.19 11.44 18.10
N ASN A 120 -9.40 10.17 17.71
CA ASN A 120 -8.81 9.01 18.40
C ASN A 120 -7.39 8.62 17.93
N GLY A 121 -6.94 9.14 16.79
CA GLY A 121 -5.58 8.98 16.27
C GLY A 121 -5.24 7.53 15.93
N SER A 122 -6.16 6.82 15.27
CA SER A 122 -6.05 5.38 15.09
C SER A 122 -6.25 4.88 13.66
N ASP A 123 -6.22 5.73 12.64
CA ASP A 123 -6.74 5.36 11.32
C ASP A 123 -5.71 4.99 10.26
N ASN A 124 -4.44 5.25 10.53
CA ASN A 124 -3.30 5.01 9.64
C ASN A 124 -2.80 3.56 9.70
N ARG A 125 -3.68 2.56 9.53
CA ARG A 125 -3.26 1.15 9.56
C ARG A 125 -3.86 0.37 8.41
N ASP A 126 -3.01 0.01 7.48
CA ASP A 126 -3.37 -0.61 6.23
C ASP A 126 -3.13 -2.12 6.22
N ARG A 127 -3.87 -2.78 5.34
CA ARG A 127 -3.70 -4.20 5.05
C ARG A 127 -3.72 -4.38 3.54
N ALA A 128 -2.60 -4.81 3.00
CA ALA A 128 -2.44 -5.11 1.59
C ALA A 128 -2.23 -6.62 1.35
N PHE A 129 -2.74 -7.08 0.21
CA PHE A 129 -2.65 -8.47 -0.24
C PHE A 129 -2.33 -8.45 -1.74
N GLY A 130 -1.16 -8.96 -2.14
CA GLY A 130 -0.70 -8.98 -3.54
C GLY A 130 -1.30 -10.14 -4.37
N TYR A 131 -1.51 -11.29 -3.71
CA TYR A 131 -2.04 -12.52 -4.31
C TYR A 131 -1.09 -13.22 -5.28
N GLN A 132 -1.19 -13.00 -6.58
CA GLN A 132 -0.39 -13.70 -7.59
C GLN A 132 0.30 -12.66 -8.46
N GLY A 133 1.61 -12.80 -8.63
CA GLY A 133 2.40 -11.84 -9.38
C GLY A 133 3.57 -11.36 -8.54
N ASP A 134 4.45 -10.58 -9.16
CA ASP A 134 5.53 -9.92 -8.45
C ASP A 134 5.00 -8.57 -7.96
N ASP A 135 4.62 -8.47 -6.67
CA ASP A 135 3.94 -7.31 -6.13
C ASP A 135 4.89 -6.33 -5.40
N VAL A 136 4.53 -5.05 -5.39
CA VAL A 136 5.26 -4.02 -4.63
C VAL A 136 4.34 -3.33 -3.64
N PHE A 137 4.72 -3.33 -2.36
CA PHE A 137 4.09 -2.50 -1.35
C PHE A 137 5.01 -1.34 -0.99
N ILE A 138 4.57 -0.10 -1.22
CA ILE A 138 5.31 1.10 -0.84
C ILE A 138 4.74 1.62 0.48
N TRP A 139 5.61 1.79 1.46
CA TRP A 139 5.33 2.41 2.73
C TRP A 139 5.99 3.79 2.77
N ALA A 140 5.21 4.84 3.07
CA ALA A 140 5.69 6.21 3.09
C ALA A 140 5.95 6.70 4.53
N PRO A 141 7.01 7.50 4.77
CA PRO A 141 7.25 8.11 6.07
C PRO A 141 6.09 9.01 6.52
N GLY A 142 5.29 8.53 7.45
CA GLY A 142 4.06 9.21 7.89
C GLY A 142 2.94 8.22 8.16
N ASP A 143 2.95 7.13 7.40
CA ASP A 143 2.06 5.98 7.54
C ASP A 143 2.22 5.34 8.92
N GLY A 144 1.23 4.55 9.32
CA GLY A 144 1.28 3.85 10.60
C GLY A 144 1.87 2.46 10.48
N SER A 145 1.32 1.54 11.26
CA SER A 145 1.80 0.15 11.31
C SER A 145 0.89 -0.75 10.52
N ASP A 146 1.44 -1.32 9.46
CA ASP A 146 0.66 -1.96 8.40
C ASP A 146 0.96 -3.46 8.32
N PHE A 147 0.18 -4.12 7.48
CA PHE A 147 0.38 -5.50 7.14
C PHE A 147 0.41 -5.68 5.63
N PHE A 148 1.37 -6.45 5.14
CA PHE A 148 1.46 -6.83 3.74
C PHE A 148 1.67 -8.35 3.62
N ASP A 149 0.77 -8.99 2.88
CA ASP A 149 0.92 -10.37 2.40
C ASP A 149 1.15 -10.32 0.90
N GLY A 150 2.39 -10.56 0.44
CA GLY A 150 2.73 -10.50 -0.99
C GLY A 150 1.98 -11.59 -1.75
N GLY A 151 2.31 -12.84 -1.48
CA GLY A 151 1.55 -14.00 -1.94
C GLY A 151 2.43 -14.93 -2.74
N ASP A 152 1.99 -15.31 -3.94
CA ASP A 152 2.74 -16.12 -4.87
C ASP A 152 3.50 -15.20 -5.86
N GLY A 153 4.83 -15.11 -5.74
CA GLY A 153 5.66 -14.36 -6.69
C GLY A 153 6.98 -13.92 -6.09
N VAL A 154 7.55 -12.85 -6.64
CA VAL A 154 8.67 -12.11 -6.06
C VAL A 154 8.16 -10.75 -5.57
N ASP A 155 7.87 -10.68 -4.28
CA ASP A 155 7.23 -9.54 -3.67
C ASP A 155 8.25 -8.63 -2.97
N VAL A 156 8.03 -7.31 -3.09
CA VAL A 156 8.97 -6.29 -2.60
C VAL A 156 8.26 -5.27 -1.71
N LEU A 157 8.76 -5.12 -0.49
CA LEU A 157 8.38 -4.02 0.41
C LEU A 157 9.37 -2.85 0.28
N VAL A 158 8.89 -1.69 -0.15
CA VAL A 158 9.68 -0.47 -0.36
C VAL A 158 9.36 0.56 0.71
N PHE A 159 10.36 1.07 1.42
CA PHE A 159 10.24 2.23 2.31
C PHE A 159 10.80 3.47 1.61
N GLY A 160 9.93 4.39 1.19
CA GLY A 160 10.33 5.55 0.40
C GLY A 160 9.34 6.70 0.43
N ILE A 161 9.77 7.88 0.01
CA ILE A 161 8.91 9.06 -0.09
C ILE A 161 8.17 9.00 -1.42
N LEU A 162 6.84 8.98 -1.37
CA LEU A 162 6.01 9.08 -2.55
C LEU A 162 5.98 10.54 -3.04
N GLY A 163 6.13 10.75 -4.34
CA GLY A 163 6.11 12.09 -4.94
C GLY A 163 4.72 12.70 -4.87
N GLU A 164 4.60 13.87 -4.25
CA GLU A 164 3.35 14.60 -4.12
C GLU A 164 3.17 15.64 -5.24
N GLN A 165 1.91 15.88 -5.61
CA GLN A 165 1.53 16.77 -6.70
C GLN A 165 1.55 18.25 -6.29
N ALA A 166 1.28 18.55 -5.02
CA ALA A 166 1.32 19.89 -4.45
C ALA A 166 2.35 19.99 -3.32
N ASP A 167 2.86 21.20 -3.09
CA ASP A 167 3.61 21.51 -1.87
C ASP A 167 2.67 21.91 -0.72
N SER A 168 3.24 22.21 0.45
CA SER A 168 2.51 22.62 1.65
C SER A 168 1.65 23.89 1.52
N ASP A 169 1.84 24.66 0.44
CA ASP A 169 1.05 25.86 0.13
C ASP A 169 0.01 25.59 -0.99
N GLY A 170 -0.08 24.35 -1.49
CA GLY A 170 -0.96 23.92 -2.58
C GLY A 170 -0.41 24.24 -3.98
N THR A 171 0.88 24.57 -4.11
CA THR A 171 1.52 24.90 -5.39
C THR A 171 1.91 23.63 -6.12
N THR A 172 1.55 23.50 -7.39
CA THR A 172 1.90 22.33 -8.22
C THR A 172 3.12 22.55 -9.12
N GLU A 173 3.61 23.79 -9.23
CA GLU A 173 4.81 24.11 -10.00
C GLU A 173 6.05 23.62 -9.26
N GLY A 174 6.80 22.70 -9.86
CA GLY A 174 8.00 22.10 -9.26
C GLY A 174 7.81 20.69 -8.72
N ALA A 175 6.62 20.10 -8.87
CA ALA A 175 6.38 18.68 -8.60
C ALA A 175 7.29 17.77 -9.47
N PRO A 176 7.65 16.55 -9.00
CA PRO A 176 7.21 15.94 -7.75
C PRO A 176 7.85 16.58 -6.51
N PHE A 177 7.06 16.75 -5.45
CA PHE A 177 7.57 17.12 -4.15
C PHE A 177 7.88 15.86 -3.34
N LEU A 178 9.14 15.70 -2.92
CA LEU A 178 9.62 14.54 -2.18
C LEU A 178 9.96 14.95 -0.75
N ASN A 179 8.94 15.40 -0.02
CA ASN A 179 9.09 15.90 1.34
C ASN A 179 8.30 15.04 2.31
N VAL A 180 8.59 15.22 3.60
CA VAL A 180 7.83 14.63 4.69
C VAL A 180 7.37 15.78 5.57
N ASN A 181 6.06 15.94 5.70
CA ASN A 181 5.43 17.04 6.43
C ASN A 181 4.96 16.57 7.81
N PRO A 182 5.78 16.71 8.87
CA PRO A 182 5.34 16.32 10.21
C PRO A 182 4.18 17.21 10.70
N PRO A 183 3.31 16.72 11.62
CA PRO A 183 2.11 17.42 12.11
C PRO A 183 2.30 18.84 12.65
N SER A 184 3.54 19.21 12.96
CA SER A 184 3.91 20.55 13.46
C SER A 184 4.04 21.62 12.38
N LYS A 185 3.97 21.26 11.09
CA LYS A 185 4.14 22.18 9.96
C LYS A 185 2.80 22.57 9.33
N SER A 186 2.79 23.72 8.67
CA SER A 186 1.66 24.13 7.80
C SER A 186 1.65 23.22 6.57
N GLY A 187 0.46 22.87 6.06
CA GLY A 187 0.29 21.89 4.98
C GLY A 187 0.77 20.50 5.43
N SER A 188 0.17 20.01 6.51
CA SER A 188 0.37 18.64 6.98
C SER A 188 -0.98 18.10 7.43
N GLN A 189 -1.09 16.78 7.49
CA GLN A 189 -2.32 16.05 7.78
C GLN A 189 -3.44 16.26 6.76
N ASP A 190 -3.07 16.61 5.54
CA ASP A 190 -3.90 16.71 4.35
C ASP A 190 -3.41 15.76 3.27
N PHE A 191 -4.10 15.76 2.14
CA PHE A 191 -3.73 14.98 0.97
C PHE A 191 -3.36 15.94 -0.15
N ASP A 192 -2.07 15.96 -0.48
CA ASP A 192 -1.47 16.87 -1.47
C ASP A 192 -1.51 16.30 -2.90
N GLY A 193 -2.17 15.17 -3.08
CA GLY A 193 -2.28 14.44 -4.33
C GLY A 193 -1.00 13.69 -4.68
N ILE A 194 -1.13 12.64 -5.49
CA ILE A 194 0.02 11.87 -5.97
C ILE A 194 0.51 12.46 -7.28
N PHE A 195 1.80 12.78 -7.37
CA PHE A 195 2.41 13.11 -8.64
C PHE A 195 2.53 11.86 -9.49
N LEU A 196 2.01 11.94 -10.72
CA LEU A 196 2.13 10.89 -11.73
C LEU A 196 2.88 11.44 -12.94
N ASP A 197 3.77 10.63 -13.52
CA ASP A 197 4.54 11.00 -14.70
C ASP A 197 3.72 10.96 -15.99
N GLU A 198 4.38 11.09 -17.14
CA GLU A 198 3.71 11.08 -18.46
C GLU A 198 3.03 9.73 -18.81
N PHE A 199 3.34 8.67 -18.07
CA PHE A 199 2.76 7.33 -18.19
C PHE A 199 1.81 6.99 -17.03
N ASN A 200 1.46 7.99 -16.21
CA ASN A 200 0.70 7.83 -14.98
C ASN A 200 1.38 6.95 -13.91
N GLN A 201 2.71 6.84 -13.92
CA GLN A 201 3.44 6.13 -12.88
C GLN A 201 3.80 7.07 -11.73
N PRO A 202 3.66 6.63 -10.46
CA PRO A 202 4.16 7.38 -9.33
C PRO A 202 5.68 7.34 -9.28
N ILE A 203 6.26 8.28 -8.55
CA ILE A 203 7.70 8.31 -8.27
C ILE A 203 7.92 8.05 -6.79
N VAL A 204 8.86 7.15 -6.46
CA VAL A 204 9.24 6.85 -5.08
C VAL A 204 10.72 7.16 -4.88
N SER A 205 11.04 8.04 -3.94
CA SER A 205 12.43 8.25 -3.52
C SER A 205 12.77 7.45 -2.27
N VAL A 206 13.61 6.44 -2.43
CA VAL A 206 14.18 5.69 -1.30
C VAL A 206 15.50 6.32 -0.87
N SER A 207 16.29 6.82 -1.81
CA SER A 207 17.64 7.33 -1.53
C SER A 207 17.66 8.55 -0.59
N THR A 208 16.54 9.26 -0.47
CA THR A 208 16.38 10.47 0.35
C THR A 208 15.47 10.30 1.58
N SER A 209 14.93 9.10 1.82
CA SER A 209 14.00 8.88 2.94
C SER A 209 14.65 9.18 4.32
N PRO A 210 13.90 9.83 5.24
CA PRO A 210 14.44 10.38 6.49
C PRO A 210 14.78 9.31 7.53
N GLY A 211 14.46 8.05 7.26
CA GLY A 211 14.73 6.94 8.16
C GLY A 211 15.39 5.75 7.48
N PHE A 212 15.60 4.71 8.27
CA PHE A 212 16.19 3.45 7.84
C PHE A 212 15.40 2.29 8.46
N CYS A 213 15.61 1.10 7.93
CA CYS A 213 14.87 -0.08 8.34
C CYS A 213 15.72 -1.01 9.20
N SER A 214 15.06 -1.72 10.11
CA SER A 214 15.62 -2.83 10.86
C SER A 214 14.64 -4.01 10.82
N LEU A 215 15.19 -5.22 10.77
CA LEU A 215 14.40 -6.44 10.62
C LEU A 215 14.29 -7.18 11.95
N ILE A 216 13.09 -7.63 12.28
CA ILE A 216 12.87 -8.69 13.27
C ILE A 216 12.58 -9.97 12.49
N GLU A 217 13.44 -10.95 12.65
CA GLU A 217 13.29 -12.24 11.99
C GLU A 217 12.52 -13.24 12.84
N ALA A 218 11.69 -14.07 12.20
CA ALA A 218 11.00 -15.18 12.85
C ALA A 218 11.95 -16.12 13.61
N THR A 219 13.19 -16.31 13.13
CA THR A 219 14.19 -17.15 13.81
C THR A 219 14.55 -16.68 15.21
N SER A 220 14.37 -15.39 15.50
CA SER A 220 14.59 -14.83 16.84
C SER A 220 13.41 -15.06 17.78
N TYR A 221 12.19 -15.24 17.24
CA TYR A 221 10.93 -15.35 18.00
C TYR A 221 9.97 -16.36 17.34
N PRO A 222 10.36 -17.65 17.19
CA PRO A 222 9.69 -18.57 16.28
C PRO A 222 8.24 -18.89 16.70
N ASN A 223 7.96 -18.96 18.00
CA ASN A 223 6.61 -19.27 18.48
C ASN A 223 5.66 -18.09 18.26
N GLU A 224 6.15 -16.87 18.49
CA GLU A 224 5.39 -15.63 18.31
C GLU A 224 5.03 -15.43 16.84
N PHE A 225 5.99 -15.63 15.93
CA PHE A 225 5.79 -15.49 14.50
C PHE A 225 4.88 -16.60 13.93
N GLU A 226 4.99 -17.84 14.40
CA GLU A 226 4.07 -18.91 14.05
C GLU A 226 2.62 -18.59 14.48
N LEU A 227 2.43 -18.07 15.70
CA LEU A 227 1.11 -17.68 16.20
C LEU A 227 0.49 -16.52 15.43
N LEU A 228 1.31 -15.56 15.02
CA LEU A 228 0.89 -14.41 14.23
C LEU A 228 0.77 -14.73 12.73
N ASN A 229 1.29 -15.87 12.29
CA ASN A 229 1.36 -16.27 10.88
C ASN A 229 2.08 -15.21 10.03
N LEU A 230 3.26 -14.78 10.50
CA LEU A 230 4.13 -13.79 9.87
C LEU A 230 5.51 -14.39 9.59
N ASP A 231 6.20 -13.84 8.59
CA ASP A 231 7.58 -14.21 8.29
C ASP A 231 8.57 -13.23 8.95
N HIS A 232 8.30 -11.92 8.80
CA HIS A 232 9.16 -10.87 9.35
C HIS A 232 8.34 -9.66 9.83
N ILE A 233 8.96 -8.85 10.70
CA ILE A 233 8.48 -7.51 11.02
C ILE A 233 9.59 -6.54 10.62
N VAL A 234 9.30 -5.64 9.69
CA VAL A 234 10.21 -4.57 9.30
C VAL A 234 9.86 -3.32 10.08
N ARG A 235 10.83 -2.76 10.81
CA ARG A 235 10.68 -1.53 11.59
C ARG A 235 11.37 -0.40 10.88
N PHE A 236 10.64 0.69 10.65
CA PHE A 236 11.22 1.95 10.23
C PHE A 236 11.64 2.77 11.46
N SER A 237 12.67 3.61 11.31
CA SER A 237 13.11 4.52 12.36
C SER A 237 13.66 5.80 11.75
N LEU A 238 13.20 6.95 12.26
CA LEU A 238 13.73 8.25 11.87
C LEU A 238 15.20 8.38 12.27
N ARG A 239 16.08 8.61 11.30
CA ARG A 239 17.54 8.54 11.48
C ARG A 239 18.07 9.57 12.46
N GLY A 240 17.63 10.82 12.33
CA GLY A 240 18.06 11.89 13.23
C GLY A 240 17.68 11.61 14.69
N ILE A 241 16.49 11.06 14.91
CA ILE A 241 16.01 10.67 16.24
C ILE A 241 16.81 9.51 16.80
N ALA A 242 16.95 8.42 16.03
CA ALA A 242 17.68 7.23 16.44
C ALA A 242 19.15 7.56 16.78
N ASN A 243 19.79 8.42 15.97
CA ASN A 243 21.17 8.83 16.20
C ASN A 243 21.32 9.71 17.46
N ALA A 244 20.38 10.64 17.72
CA ALA A 244 20.37 11.43 18.95
C ALA A 244 20.17 10.56 20.20
N PHE A 245 19.33 9.52 20.11
CA PHE A 245 19.15 8.55 21.19
C PHE A 245 20.42 7.73 21.45
N ASP A 246 21.05 7.19 20.40
CA ASP A 246 22.29 6.42 20.51
C ASP A 246 23.45 7.26 21.05
N ALA A 247 23.48 8.56 20.73
CA ALA A 247 24.44 9.52 21.27
C ALA A 247 24.15 9.95 22.72
N GLY A 248 23.00 9.57 23.29
CA GLY A 248 22.54 9.98 24.61
C GLY A 248 22.14 11.47 24.70
N GLU A 249 21.91 12.12 23.56
CA GLU A 249 21.45 13.51 23.48
C GLU A 249 19.96 13.64 23.84
N ARG A 250 19.23 12.53 23.75
CA ARG A 250 17.87 12.38 24.27
C ARG A 250 17.71 11.08 25.06
N VAL A 251 16.66 11.02 25.87
CA VAL A 251 16.39 9.90 26.79
C VAL A 251 15.32 8.94 26.27
N ASP A 252 14.55 9.39 25.29
CA ASP A 252 13.45 8.69 24.66
C ASP A 252 13.84 8.31 23.22
N ASP A 253 13.81 7.01 22.95
CA ASP A 253 13.80 6.52 21.57
C ASP A 253 12.35 6.55 21.08
N ASP A 254 11.86 7.76 20.76
CA ASP A 254 10.59 7.97 20.09
C ASP A 254 10.70 7.70 18.58
N GLY A 255 11.84 7.15 18.11
CA GLY A 255 12.16 6.80 16.74
C GLY A 255 11.05 5.97 16.14
N LEU A 256 10.06 6.67 15.60
CA LEU A 256 8.71 6.24 15.32
C LEU A 256 8.75 4.77 14.89
N ARG A 257 8.46 3.85 15.82
CA ARG A 257 8.57 2.41 15.55
C ARG A 257 7.28 1.93 14.91
N VAL A 258 6.96 2.56 13.80
CA VAL A 258 6.02 2.04 12.83
C VAL A 258 6.66 0.82 12.19
N ALA A 259 5.84 -0.21 12.05
CA ALA A 259 6.30 -1.49 11.60
C ALA A 259 5.34 -2.05 10.58
N VAL A 260 5.90 -2.58 9.50
CA VAL A 260 5.15 -3.36 8.53
C VAL A 260 5.36 -4.82 8.89
N SER A 261 4.27 -5.48 9.27
CA SER A 261 4.24 -6.92 9.47
C SER A 261 4.09 -7.59 8.12
N ILE A 262 5.02 -8.45 7.75
CA ILE A 262 5.05 -9.02 6.40
C ILE A 262 4.93 -10.54 6.39
N LYS A 263 4.34 -11.02 5.31
CA LYS A 263 4.24 -12.41 4.95
C LYS A 263 4.43 -12.56 3.45
N ASN A 264 5.13 -13.62 3.01
CA ASN A 264 5.40 -13.89 1.60
C ASN A 264 6.02 -12.66 0.92
N VAL A 265 7.18 -12.21 1.42
CA VAL A 265 7.92 -11.06 0.86
C VAL A 265 9.37 -11.45 0.71
N GLU A 266 9.89 -11.37 -0.51
CA GLU A 266 11.25 -11.77 -0.86
C GLU A 266 12.26 -10.64 -0.61
N TYR A 267 11.87 -9.39 -0.84
CA TYR A 267 12.80 -8.27 -0.72
C TYR A 267 12.25 -7.10 0.10
N VAL A 268 13.15 -6.45 0.83
CA VAL A 268 12.91 -5.14 1.45
C VAL A 268 13.88 -4.12 0.89
N VAL A 269 13.36 -2.99 0.43
CA VAL A 269 14.13 -1.85 -0.07
C VAL A 269 13.95 -0.69 0.89
N CYS A 270 15.04 -0.13 1.39
CA CYS A 270 15.01 0.97 2.35
C CYS A 270 16.29 1.79 2.29
N THR A 271 16.27 3.02 2.81
CA THR A 271 17.50 3.81 2.92
C THR A 271 18.45 3.20 3.95
N GLN A 272 19.74 3.22 3.64
CA GLN A 272 20.79 2.86 4.57
C GLN A 272 20.77 3.74 5.82
N ARG A 273 21.21 3.17 6.94
CA ARG A 273 21.34 3.92 8.19
C ARG A 273 22.37 5.06 8.05
N GLU A 274 23.52 4.74 7.49
CA GLU A 274 24.56 5.73 7.13
C GLU A 274 24.42 6.09 5.66
N THR A 275 24.32 7.37 5.35
CA THR A 275 24.04 7.87 4.00
C THR A 275 25.11 8.82 3.52
N GLU A 276 25.37 8.80 2.21
CA GLU A 276 26.12 9.83 1.51
C GLU A 276 25.26 11.09 1.27
N GLU A 277 25.91 12.24 1.20
CA GLU A 277 25.25 13.51 0.88
C GLU A 277 24.72 13.49 -0.57
N GLY A 278 23.49 13.97 -0.78
CA GLY A 278 22.92 14.14 -2.12
C GLY A 278 22.05 12.99 -2.64
N GLY A 279 21.67 12.01 -1.81
CA GLY A 279 20.61 11.06 -2.16
C GLY A 279 20.93 10.17 -3.36
N SER A 280 22.15 9.66 -3.45
CA SER A 280 22.51 8.75 -4.55
C SER A 280 21.91 7.35 -4.34
N THR A 281 21.90 6.52 -5.39
CA THR A 281 21.51 5.10 -5.27
C THR A 281 22.39 4.31 -4.30
N ALA A 282 23.58 4.83 -3.95
CA ALA A 282 24.43 4.25 -2.92
C ALA A 282 23.82 4.36 -1.52
N ASN A 283 22.79 5.20 -1.31
CA ASN A 283 22.02 5.26 -0.08
C ASN A 283 20.94 4.19 0.02
N ILE A 284 20.65 3.45 -1.06
CA ILE A 284 19.61 2.42 -1.05
C ILE A 284 20.21 1.11 -0.53
N GLN A 285 19.46 0.42 0.32
CA GLN A 285 19.74 -0.93 0.81
C GLN A 285 18.65 -1.87 0.34
N VAL A 286 19.05 -3.01 -0.20
CA VAL A 286 18.16 -4.13 -0.52
C VAL A 286 18.51 -5.29 0.41
N LEU A 287 17.50 -5.81 1.09
CA LEU A 287 17.59 -7.01 1.91
C LEU A 287 16.84 -8.14 1.20
N ASP A 288 17.51 -9.27 1.01
CA ASP A 288 16.94 -10.54 0.57
C ASP A 288 16.47 -11.34 1.79
N LEU A 289 15.15 -11.48 1.91
CA LEU A 289 14.44 -12.19 2.97
C LEU A 289 14.21 -13.67 2.65
N SER A 290 14.53 -14.14 1.43
CA SER A 290 14.47 -15.56 1.08
C SER A 290 15.53 -16.40 1.82
N THR A 291 16.46 -15.73 2.50
CA THR A 291 17.51 -16.31 3.32
C THR A 291 17.31 -15.99 4.80
N SER A 292 17.74 -16.90 5.70
CA SER A 292 17.77 -16.63 7.14
C SER A 292 19.15 -16.93 7.73
N PRO A 293 19.86 -15.93 8.32
CA PRO A 293 19.43 -14.53 8.42
C PRO A 293 19.33 -13.83 7.06
N ALA A 294 18.53 -12.76 7.00
CA ALA A 294 18.38 -11.97 5.79
C ALA A 294 19.75 -11.45 5.32
N SER A 295 19.94 -11.36 4.01
CA SER A 295 21.24 -10.99 3.42
C SER A 295 21.14 -9.75 2.55
N LEU A 296 22.28 -9.11 2.26
CA LEU A 296 22.31 -7.94 1.38
C LEU A 296 22.20 -8.39 -0.08
N ALA A 297 21.32 -7.74 -0.82
CA ALA A 297 21.14 -7.93 -2.26
C ALA A 297 21.48 -6.66 -3.04
N SER A 298 21.50 -6.77 -4.37
CA SER A 298 21.69 -5.66 -5.31
C SER A 298 20.34 -5.15 -5.82
N LEU A 299 20.27 -3.87 -6.21
CA LEU A 299 19.11 -3.32 -6.94
C LEU A 299 18.81 -4.10 -8.23
N THR A 300 19.84 -4.71 -8.84
CA THR A 300 19.70 -5.54 -10.04
C THR A 300 19.04 -6.89 -9.80
N ASP A 301 18.87 -7.29 -8.53
CA ASP A 301 18.24 -8.56 -8.16
C ASP A 301 16.70 -8.39 -8.00
N LEU A 302 16.21 -7.15 -7.96
CA LEU A 302 14.79 -6.83 -7.92
C LEU A 302 14.12 -7.06 -9.28
N PRO A 303 12.81 -7.35 -9.32
CA PRO A 303 12.08 -7.35 -10.58
C PRO A 303 12.18 -5.98 -11.28
N HIS A 304 12.23 -5.98 -12.61
CA HIS A 304 12.55 -4.78 -13.41
C HIS A 304 11.60 -3.61 -13.13
N HIS A 305 10.30 -3.89 -13.04
CA HIS A 305 9.28 -2.88 -12.78
C HIS A 305 9.46 -2.22 -11.39
N VAL A 306 9.98 -2.96 -10.40
CA VAL A 306 10.32 -2.38 -9.09
C VAL A 306 11.53 -1.46 -9.21
N ALA A 307 12.57 -1.89 -9.92
CA ALA A 307 13.77 -1.08 -10.09
C ALA A 307 13.49 0.23 -10.86
N GLU A 308 12.48 0.25 -11.74
CA GLU A 308 12.09 1.43 -12.52
C GLU A 308 11.45 2.55 -11.70
N ILE A 309 10.73 2.22 -10.62
CA ILE A 309 10.02 3.21 -9.78
C ILE A 309 10.90 3.80 -8.67
N LEU A 310 12.07 3.22 -8.40
CA LEU A 310 12.97 3.62 -7.32
C LEU A 310 13.96 4.72 -7.76
N GLN A 311 13.94 5.87 -7.07
CA GLN A 311 14.93 6.95 -7.18
C GLN A 311 15.77 7.14 -5.90
#